data_AF-A0A1V6FC71-F1
#
_entry.id   AF-A0A1V6FC71-F1
#
_cell.length_a   1.000
_cell.length_b   1.000
_cell.length_c   1.000
_cell.angle_alpha   90.00
_cell.angle_beta   90.00
_cell.angle_gamma   90.00
#
_symmetry.space_group_name_H-M   'P 1'
#
loop_
_entity.id
_entity.type
_entity.pdbx_description
1 polymer ?
#
loop_
_entity_poly.entity_id
_entity_poly.type
_entity_poly.pdbx_seq_one_letter_code
_entity_poly.pdbx_strand_id
1 'polypeptide(L)'
;MIPFLLPTLAWLAACSPAWNWREVRLEDAPLTAMLPCKPDQASQTVTLAGATAELQMTGCESGGATLAVSRVRLPSGASAAEALSQWRAVTLAGMKAQNVQEQPFQPVGSLALPQSARVVASGRYRDGRAVNAQAVWFAQVSPQGVWLYHAVIYADAIGAEVADTFFSGLKLRAPT
;
A
#
# COMPACT_ATOMS: atom_id res chain seq x y z
N MET A 1 -24.51 -29.71 -53.61
CA MET A 1 -24.39 -29.87 -52.14
C MET A 1 -23.18 -29.06 -51.69
N ILE A 2 -23.42 -28.09 -50.82
CA ILE A 2 -22.46 -27.12 -50.25
C ILE A 2 -21.35 -27.87 -49.47
N PRO A 3 -20.11 -27.36 -49.44
CA PRO A 3 -19.42 -27.30 -48.15
C PRO A 3 -19.16 -25.84 -47.77
N PHE A 4 -19.60 -25.55 -46.55
CA PHE A 4 -19.61 -24.28 -45.87
C PHE A 4 -18.19 -23.72 -45.75
N LEU A 5 -18.00 -22.47 -46.20
CA LEU A 5 -16.92 -21.61 -45.71
C LEU A 5 -17.24 -21.27 -44.25
N LEU A 6 -16.54 -21.89 -43.29
CA LEU A 6 -16.55 -21.47 -41.89
C LEU A 6 -15.60 -20.27 -41.73
N PRO A 7 -16.10 -19.09 -41.30
CA PRO A 7 -15.22 -18.01 -40.91
C PRO A 7 -14.62 -18.36 -39.55
N THR A 8 -13.30 -18.52 -39.50
CA THR A 8 -12.52 -18.57 -38.26
C THR A 8 -12.72 -17.26 -37.51
N LEU A 9 -13.60 -17.29 -36.51
CA LEU A 9 -13.79 -16.22 -35.55
C LEU A 9 -12.51 -16.12 -34.71
N ALA A 10 -11.66 -15.14 -35.04
CA ALA A 10 -10.52 -14.79 -34.21
C ALA A 10 -11.05 -14.18 -32.90
N TRP A 11 -11.12 -15.00 -31.85
CA TRP A 11 -11.33 -14.51 -30.50
C TRP A 11 -10.10 -13.67 -30.14
N LEU A 12 -10.22 -12.35 -30.22
CA LEU A 12 -9.32 -11.47 -29.49
C LEU A 12 -9.58 -11.71 -28.01
N ALA A 13 -8.83 -12.65 -27.42
CA ALA A 13 -8.55 -12.60 -26.01
C ALA A 13 -7.88 -11.24 -25.76
N ALA A 14 -8.68 -10.26 -25.35
CA ALA A 14 -8.17 -9.04 -24.79
C ALA A 14 -7.49 -9.44 -23.47
N CYS A 15 -6.23 -9.87 -23.57
CA CYS A 15 -5.33 -9.98 -22.43
C CYS A 15 -5.20 -8.58 -21.84
N SER A 16 -6.10 -8.19 -20.94
CA SER A 16 -5.82 -7.05 -20.08
C SER A 16 -4.58 -7.45 -19.28
N PRO A 17 -3.49 -6.65 -19.33
CA PRO A 17 -2.33 -6.92 -18.49
C PRO A 17 -2.79 -7.11 -17.06
N ALA A 18 -2.21 -8.07 -16.34
CA ALA A 18 -2.49 -8.27 -14.92
C ALA A 18 -2.16 -7.03 -14.06
N TRP A 19 -1.55 -5.99 -14.66
CA TRP A 19 -1.10 -4.78 -14.02
C TRP A 19 -1.57 -3.55 -14.83
N ASN A 20 -2.80 -3.10 -14.59
CA ASN A 20 -3.36 -1.88 -15.19
C ASN A 20 -3.13 -0.68 -14.28
N TRP A 21 -1.87 -0.25 -14.24
CA TRP A 21 -1.37 0.84 -13.42
C TRP A 21 -2.12 2.14 -13.69
N ARG A 22 -2.66 2.72 -12.62
CA ARG A 22 -3.34 4.01 -12.64
C ARG A 22 -2.92 4.85 -11.47
N GLU A 23 -2.88 6.15 -11.70
CA GLU A 23 -2.70 7.13 -10.64
C GLU A 23 -4.01 7.27 -9.84
N VAL A 24 -3.91 7.21 -8.52
CA VAL A 24 -5.02 7.35 -7.58
C VAL A 24 -4.67 8.46 -6.60
N ARG A 25 -5.53 9.48 -6.57
CA ARG A 25 -5.45 10.54 -5.56
C ARG A 25 -6.20 10.07 -4.32
N LEU A 26 -5.53 10.10 -3.19
CA LEU A 26 -6.17 9.78 -1.92
C LEU A 26 -6.95 11.03 -1.50
N GLU A 27 -8.26 10.88 -1.31
CA GLU A 27 -9.15 11.96 -0.85
C GLU A 27 -8.64 12.53 0.47
N ASP A 28 -8.82 13.79 0.85
CA ASP A 28 -8.44 14.35 2.18
C ASP A 28 -6.96 14.32 2.61
N ALA A 29 -6.10 13.49 2.03
CA ALA A 29 -4.68 13.38 2.37
C ALA A 29 -3.81 13.81 1.19
N PRO A 30 -2.74 14.59 1.41
CA PRO A 30 -1.85 15.08 0.35
C PRO A 30 -0.93 13.98 -0.23
N LEU A 31 -1.47 12.82 -0.60
CA LEU A 31 -0.74 11.73 -1.24
C LEU A 31 -1.44 11.28 -2.53
N THR A 32 -0.63 10.98 -3.54
CA THR A 32 -1.02 10.27 -4.75
C THR A 32 -0.27 8.94 -4.77
N ALA A 33 -0.92 7.87 -5.23
CA ALA A 33 -0.33 6.53 -5.33
C ALA A 33 -0.60 5.92 -6.71
N MET A 34 0.21 4.94 -7.10
CA MET A 34 -0.04 4.10 -8.27
C MET A 34 -0.64 2.77 -7.81
N LEU A 35 -1.78 2.36 -8.37
CA LEU A 35 -2.39 1.05 -8.09
C LEU A 35 -2.62 0.27 -9.39
N PRO A 36 -2.52 -1.06 -9.40
CA PRO A 36 -2.54 -1.86 -10.62
C PRO A 36 -3.95 -2.22 -11.11
N CYS A 37 -4.98 -1.77 -10.41
CA CYS A 37 -6.38 -2.05 -10.68
C CYS A 37 -7.25 -0.91 -10.15
N LYS A 38 -8.56 -0.99 -10.41
CA LYS A 38 -9.53 -0.09 -9.78
C LYS A 38 -9.50 -0.37 -8.26
N PRO A 39 -9.20 0.63 -7.43
CA PRO A 39 -9.18 0.42 -5.99
C PRO A 39 -10.58 0.40 -5.40
N ASP A 40 -10.72 -0.39 -4.35
CA ASP A 40 -11.77 -0.25 -3.36
C ASP A 40 -11.24 0.56 -2.17
N GLN A 41 -12.17 1.12 -1.39
CA GLN A 41 -11.85 1.91 -0.20
C GLN A 41 -12.53 1.31 1.03
N ALA A 42 -11.85 1.41 2.16
CA ALA A 42 -12.40 1.00 3.44
C ALA A 42 -11.85 1.90 4.55
N SER A 43 -12.68 2.21 5.54
CA SER A 43 -12.29 2.94 6.75
C SER A 43 -12.43 2.03 7.97
N GLN A 44 -11.49 2.16 8.90
CA GLN A 44 -11.57 1.50 10.19
C GLN A 44 -11.08 2.42 11.30
N THR A 45 -11.72 2.35 12.46
CA THR A 45 -11.26 3.05 13.65
C THR A 45 -10.12 2.27 14.31
N VAL A 46 -8.98 2.92 14.54
CA VAL A 46 -7.80 2.32 15.18
C VAL A 46 -7.34 3.15 16.36
N THR A 47 -6.64 2.52 17.31
CA THR A 47 -5.94 3.23 18.38
C THR A 47 -4.46 3.31 18.04
N LEU A 48 -3.95 4.52 17.87
CA LEU A 48 -2.57 4.79 17.52
C LEU A 48 -1.98 5.84 18.46
N ALA A 49 -0.81 5.55 19.05
CA ALA A 49 -0.16 6.35 20.09
C ALA A 49 -1.13 6.76 21.23
N GLY A 50 -1.96 5.81 21.66
CA GLY A 50 -2.94 6.02 22.74
C GLY A 50 -4.17 6.85 22.37
N ALA A 51 -4.31 7.27 21.10
CA ALA A 51 -5.43 8.07 20.62
C ALA A 51 -6.22 7.33 19.53
N THR A 52 -7.54 7.52 19.53
CA THR A 52 -8.42 6.98 18.49
C THR A 52 -8.30 7.82 17.22
N ALA A 53 -8.08 7.17 16.09
CA ALA A 53 -8.00 7.80 14.78
C ALA A 53 -8.71 6.96 13.71
N GLU A 54 -9.16 7.61 12.65
CA GLU A 54 -9.74 6.92 11.49
C GLU A 54 -8.62 6.57 10.51
N LEU A 55 -8.45 5.27 10.26
CA LEU A 55 -7.56 4.74 9.26
C LEU A 55 -8.33 4.51 7.95
N GLN A 56 -8.03 5.28 6.91
CA GLN A 56 -8.58 5.07 5.58
C GLN A 56 -7.61 4.25 4.74
N MET A 57 -8.13 3.24 4.05
CA MET A 57 -7.39 2.31 3.21
C MET A 57 -7.91 2.37 1.79
N THR A 58 -6.99 2.31 0.83
CA THR A 58 -7.28 2.28 -0.60
C THR A 58 -6.39 1.24 -1.24
N GLY A 59 -6.97 0.22 -1.85
CA GLY A 59 -6.19 -0.89 -2.38
C GLY A 59 -6.98 -1.77 -3.32
N CYS A 60 -6.29 -2.71 -3.96
CA CYS A 60 -6.92 -3.73 -4.78
C CYS A 60 -6.03 -4.97 -4.88
N GLU A 61 -6.60 -6.03 -5.41
CA GLU A 61 -5.90 -7.29 -5.69
C GLU A 61 -5.68 -7.44 -7.19
N SER A 62 -4.45 -7.76 -7.60
CA SER A 62 -4.10 -8.04 -8.98
C SER A 62 -2.93 -9.00 -9.08
N GLY A 63 -2.97 -9.95 -10.01
CA GLY A 63 -1.87 -10.89 -10.23
C GLY A 63 -1.49 -11.73 -9.01
N GLY A 64 -2.44 -12.03 -8.10
CA GLY A 64 -2.18 -12.76 -6.86
C GLY A 64 -1.51 -11.93 -5.76
N ALA A 65 -1.42 -10.61 -5.93
CA ALA A 65 -0.91 -9.68 -4.93
C ALA A 65 -1.99 -8.71 -4.47
N THR A 66 -2.03 -8.43 -3.17
CA THR A 66 -2.80 -7.33 -2.59
C THR A 66 -1.90 -6.12 -2.45
N LEU A 67 -2.27 -5.00 -3.08
CA LEU A 67 -1.57 -3.72 -2.96
C LEU A 67 -2.50 -2.71 -2.29
N ALA A 68 -2.05 -2.10 -1.20
CA ALA A 68 -2.86 -1.17 -0.44
C ALA A 68 -2.05 0.01 0.08
N VAL A 69 -2.66 1.19 0.06
CA VAL A 69 -2.16 2.40 0.70
C VAL A 69 -3.15 2.80 1.78
N SER A 70 -2.66 2.94 2.99
CA SER A 70 -3.42 3.35 4.16
C SER A 70 -2.90 4.69 4.66
N ARG A 71 -3.81 5.50 5.20
CA ARG A 71 -3.50 6.82 5.73
C ARG A 71 -4.29 7.08 7.01
N VAL A 72 -3.68 7.83 7.90
CA VAL A 72 -4.32 8.28 9.14
C VAL A 72 -3.83 9.68 9.46
N ARG A 73 -4.75 10.55 9.85
CA ARG A 73 -4.41 11.86 10.38
C ARG A 73 -4.08 11.69 11.85
N LEU A 74 -2.86 12.07 12.23
CA LEU A 74 -2.38 11.94 13.59
C LEU A 74 -3.16 12.92 14.50
N PRO A 75 -3.70 12.47 15.64
CA PRO A 75 -4.33 13.35 16.62
C PRO A 75 -3.36 14.42 17.13
N SER A 76 -3.87 15.62 17.41
CA SER A 76 -3.07 16.74 17.91
C SER A 76 -2.29 16.34 19.18
N GLY A 77 -0.98 16.59 19.18
CA GLY A 77 -0.09 16.28 20.32
C GLY A 77 0.45 14.85 20.36
N ALA A 78 -0.03 13.94 19.51
CA ALA A 78 0.56 12.61 19.39
C ALA A 78 1.90 12.66 18.63
N SER A 79 2.83 11.78 19.01
CA SER A 79 4.13 11.66 18.37
C SER A 79 4.05 10.86 17.07
N ALA A 80 4.47 11.47 15.95
CA ALA A 80 4.52 10.78 14.66
C ALA A 80 5.49 9.58 14.70
N ALA A 81 6.62 9.73 15.39
CA ALA A 81 7.61 8.68 15.53
C ALA A 81 7.05 7.45 16.28
N GLU A 82 6.41 7.66 17.43
CA GLU A 82 5.81 6.58 18.22
C GLU A 82 4.66 5.91 17.48
N ALA A 83 3.81 6.71 16.82
CA ALA A 83 2.71 6.21 16.02
C ALA A 83 3.18 5.34 14.84
N LEU A 84 4.20 5.77 14.08
CA LEU A 84 4.78 4.94 13.01
C LEU A 84 5.39 3.64 13.55
N SER A 85 6.12 3.72 14.67
CA SER A 85 6.74 2.55 15.32
C SER A 85 5.68 1.54 15.77
N GLN A 86 4.63 2.02 16.46
CA GLN A 86 3.52 1.19 16.92
C GLN A 86 2.77 0.57 15.73
N TRP A 87 2.45 1.36 14.71
CA TRP A 87 1.73 0.86 13.54
C TRP A 87 2.52 -0.28 12.88
N ARG A 88 3.80 -0.06 12.62
CA ARG A 88 4.69 -1.08 12.04
C ARG A 88 4.75 -2.34 12.90
N ALA A 89 4.90 -2.20 14.22
CA ALA A 89 4.93 -3.33 15.13
C ALA A 89 3.62 -4.15 15.09
N VAL A 90 2.46 -3.49 15.08
CA VAL A 90 1.15 -4.14 15.01
C VAL A 90 0.96 -4.84 13.66
N THR A 91 1.35 -4.21 12.55
CA THR A 91 1.27 -4.82 11.22
C THR A 91 2.11 -6.09 11.14
N LEU A 92 3.37 -6.04 11.58
CA LEU A 92 4.27 -7.19 11.58
C LEU A 92 3.79 -8.30 12.53
N ALA A 93 3.28 -7.95 13.70
CA ALA A 93 2.69 -8.91 14.63
C ALA A 93 1.45 -9.59 14.04
N GLY A 94 0.59 -8.83 13.34
CA GLY A 94 -0.63 -9.33 12.71
C GLY A 94 -0.39 -10.43 11.68
N MET A 95 0.73 -10.34 10.94
CA MET A 95 1.15 -11.37 9.98
C MET A 95 2.16 -12.38 10.58
N LYS A 96 2.43 -12.33 11.89
CA LYS A 96 3.45 -13.16 12.56
C LYS A 96 4.80 -13.11 11.83
N ALA A 97 5.26 -11.90 11.54
CA ALA A 97 6.39 -11.66 10.67
C ALA A 97 7.69 -12.35 11.12
N GLN A 98 8.46 -12.79 10.15
CA GLN A 98 9.77 -13.44 10.25
C GLN A 98 10.67 -12.90 9.15
N ASN A 99 11.99 -13.04 9.33
CA ASN A 99 13.00 -12.55 8.39
C ASN A 99 12.81 -11.06 8.05
N VAL A 100 12.51 -10.26 9.08
CA VAL A 100 12.24 -8.83 8.93
C VAL A 100 13.55 -8.11 8.59
N GLN A 101 13.56 -7.44 7.45
CA GLN A 101 14.63 -6.56 7.02
C GLN A 101 14.10 -5.14 6.91
N GLU A 102 14.76 -4.20 7.56
CA GLU A 102 14.36 -2.79 7.56
C GLU A 102 15.45 -1.94 6.91
N GLN A 103 15.03 -1.00 6.07
CA GLN A 103 15.90 0.00 5.47
C GLN A 103 15.23 1.38 5.50
N PRO A 104 15.99 2.48 5.57
CA PRO A 104 15.42 3.82 5.53
C PRO A 104 14.54 4.02 4.27
N PHE A 105 13.43 4.71 4.44
CA PHE A 105 12.56 5.10 3.33
C PHE A 105 12.05 6.52 3.56
N GLN A 106 12.46 7.43 2.68
CA GLN A 106 12.13 8.84 2.82
C GLN A 106 11.68 9.39 1.45
N PRO A 107 10.38 9.33 1.13
CA PRO A 107 9.89 9.94 -0.10
C PRO A 107 10.05 11.47 -0.02
N VAL A 108 10.23 12.11 -1.17
CA VAL A 108 10.37 13.57 -1.25
C VAL A 108 9.15 14.24 -0.64
N GLY A 109 9.37 15.23 0.23
CA GLY A 109 8.31 15.95 0.95
C GLY A 109 7.85 15.28 2.26
N SER A 110 8.41 14.13 2.63
CA SER A 110 8.14 13.50 3.92
C SER A 110 8.93 14.13 5.06
N LEU A 111 8.43 13.92 6.29
CA LEU A 111 9.19 14.20 7.50
C LEU A 111 10.41 13.27 7.60
N ALA A 112 11.56 13.86 7.96
CA ALA A 112 12.79 13.14 8.24
C ALA A 112 12.69 12.43 9.61
N LEU A 113 12.07 11.25 9.62
CA LEU A 113 11.93 10.41 10.81
C LEU A 113 12.72 9.10 10.62
N PRO A 114 13.52 8.68 11.62
CA PRO A 114 14.16 7.35 11.60
C PRO A 114 13.17 6.19 11.49
N GLN A 115 11.92 6.39 11.92
CA GLN A 115 10.83 5.42 11.85
C GLN A 115 10.20 5.32 10.45
N SER A 116 10.53 6.25 9.54
CA SER A 116 10.15 6.15 8.14
C SER A 116 11.04 5.11 7.45
N ALA A 117 10.47 3.95 7.15
CA ALA A 117 11.24 2.79 6.70
C ALA A 117 10.48 1.93 5.69
N ARG A 118 11.25 1.25 4.85
CA ARG A 118 10.79 0.12 4.03
C ARG A 118 11.14 -1.16 4.78
N VAL A 119 10.17 -2.05 4.89
CA VAL A 119 10.35 -3.37 5.46
C VAL A 119 10.07 -4.42 4.40
N VAL A 120 10.91 -5.43 4.37
CA VAL A 120 10.67 -6.70 3.69
C VAL A 120 10.54 -7.77 4.76
N ALA A 121 9.49 -8.59 4.69
CA ALA A 121 9.26 -9.65 5.66
C ALA A 121 8.51 -10.83 5.03
N SER A 122 8.62 -11.99 5.68
CA SER A 122 7.79 -13.16 5.42
C SER A 122 6.88 -13.39 6.63
N GLY A 123 5.76 -14.08 6.47
CA GLY A 123 4.81 -14.30 7.56
C GLY A 123 3.72 -15.29 7.18
N ARG A 124 2.60 -15.23 7.90
CA ARG A 124 1.42 -16.07 7.67
C ARG A 124 0.13 -15.29 7.81
N TYR A 125 -0.82 -15.58 6.94
CA TYR A 125 -2.21 -15.16 7.09
C TYR A 125 -2.87 -15.84 8.30
N ARG A 126 -4.05 -15.35 8.69
CA ARG A 126 -4.82 -15.92 9.81
C ARG A 126 -5.23 -17.38 9.57
N ASP A 127 -5.39 -17.78 8.31
CA ASP A 127 -5.69 -19.14 7.89
C ASP A 127 -4.46 -20.07 7.85
N GLY A 128 -3.27 -19.54 8.15
CA GLY A 128 -2.01 -20.27 8.21
C GLY A 128 -1.20 -20.31 6.91
N ARG A 129 -1.74 -19.81 5.79
CA ARG A 129 -1.01 -19.72 4.52
C ARG A 129 0.19 -18.78 4.65
N ALA A 130 1.30 -19.14 4.02
CA ALA A 130 2.48 -18.28 3.95
C ALA A 130 2.19 -17.01 3.16
N VAL A 131 2.85 -15.91 3.51
CA VAL A 131 2.75 -14.64 2.79
C VAL A 131 4.08 -13.91 2.87
N ASN A 132 4.45 -13.25 1.78
CA ASN A 132 5.53 -12.27 1.76
C ASN A 132 4.94 -10.87 1.77
N ALA A 133 5.62 -9.96 2.47
CA ALA A 133 5.25 -8.56 2.57
C ALA A 133 6.42 -7.65 2.19
N GLN A 134 6.12 -6.61 1.42
CA GLN A 134 6.96 -5.42 1.36
C GLN A 134 6.09 -4.23 1.73
N ALA A 135 6.56 -3.39 2.64
CA ALA A 135 5.78 -2.28 3.14
C ALA A 135 6.66 -1.05 3.40
N VAL A 136 6.06 0.13 3.33
CA VAL A 136 6.70 1.39 3.71
C VAL A 136 5.82 2.16 4.69
N TRP A 137 6.46 2.82 5.64
CA TRP A 137 5.85 3.75 6.58
C TRP A 137 6.56 5.09 6.47
N PHE A 138 5.80 6.17 6.49
CA PHE A 138 6.36 7.53 6.49
C PHE A 138 5.30 8.54 6.93
N ALA A 139 5.72 9.78 7.18
CA ALA A 139 4.86 10.86 7.61
C ALA A 139 5.03 12.12 6.75
N GLN A 140 4.01 12.96 6.71
CA GLN A 140 4.04 14.28 6.09
C GLN A 140 3.35 15.31 6.98
N VAL A 141 3.83 16.55 6.97
CA VAL A 141 3.11 17.71 7.52
C VAL A 141 2.33 18.39 6.41
N SER A 142 1.07 18.70 6.69
CA SER A 142 0.20 19.52 5.83
C SER A 142 -0.51 20.60 6.66
N PRO A 143 -1.25 21.54 6.02
CA PRO A 143 -2.05 22.52 6.76
C PRO A 143 -3.15 21.86 7.62
N GLN A 144 -3.55 20.63 7.27
CA GLN A 144 -4.47 19.82 8.05
C GLN A 144 -3.76 19.10 9.22
N GLY A 145 -2.44 19.20 9.37
CA GLY A 145 -1.69 18.54 10.44
C GLY A 145 -0.81 17.42 9.93
N VAL A 146 -0.48 16.46 10.79
CA VAL A 146 0.45 15.38 10.45
C VAL A 146 -0.31 14.19 9.90
N TRP A 147 0.04 13.75 8.70
CA TRP A 147 -0.45 12.53 8.09
C TRP A 147 0.59 11.42 8.22
N LEU A 148 0.14 10.23 8.59
CA LEU A 148 0.94 9.01 8.54
C LEU A 148 0.43 8.12 7.41
N TYR A 149 1.36 7.48 6.72
CA TYR A 149 1.08 6.62 5.59
C TYR A 149 1.70 5.25 5.79
N HIS A 150 1.00 4.24 5.30
CA HIS A 150 1.46 2.87 5.21
C HIS A 150 1.07 2.30 3.85
N ALA A 151 2.04 1.94 3.01
CA ALA A 151 1.77 1.27 1.75
C ALA A 151 2.39 -0.13 1.77
N VAL A 152 1.63 -1.14 1.35
CA VAL A 152 2.03 -2.54 1.49
C VAL A 152 1.63 -3.37 0.27
N ILE A 153 2.48 -4.35 -0.05
CA ILE A 153 2.23 -5.45 -0.97
C ILE A 153 2.23 -6.75 -0.16
N TYR A 154 1.18 -7.54 -0.27
CA TYR A 154 1.14 -8.93 0.20
C TYR A 154 0.99 -9.89 -0.98
N ALA A 155 1.85 -10.91 -1.08
CA ALA A 155 1.77 -11.93 -2.13
C ALA A 155 2.55 -13.19 -1.74
N ASP A 156 2.34 -14.29 -2.47
CA ASP A 156 3.20 -15.48 -2.36
C ASP A 156 4.64 -15.20 -2.81
N ALA A 157 4.80 -14.38 -3.84
CA ALA A 157 6.08 -13.85 -4.28
C ALA A 157 5.89 -12.41 -4.78
N ILE A 158 6.83 -11.52 -4.43
CA ILE A 158 6.76 -10.10 -4.83
C ILE A 158 7.82 -9.85 -5.89
N GLY A 159 7.38 -9.60 -7.12
CA GLY A 159 8.26 -9.22 -8.22
C GLY A 159 8.85 -7.82 -8.00
N ALA A 160 10.15 -7.65 -8.31
CA ALA A 160 10.85 -6.39 -8.12
C ALA A 160 10.19 -5.23 -8.86
N GLU A 161 9.81 -5.42 -10.13
CA GLU A 161 9.16 -4.39 -10.95
C GLU A 161 7.82 -3.91 -10.36
N VAL A 162 7.04 -4.82 -9.78
CA VAL A 162 5.76 -4.48 -9.12
C VAL A 162 6.03 -3.62 -7.88
N ALA A 163 7.01 -4.03 -7.05
CA ALA A 163 7.40 -3.29 -5.86
C ALA A 163 7.94 -1.90 -6.21
N ASP A 164 8.82 -1.83 -7.21
CA ASP A 164 9.44 -0.58 -7.63
C ASP A 164 8.40 0.39 -8.21
N THR A 165 7.49 -0.09 -9.07
CA THR A 165 6.40 0.73 -9.63
C THR A 165 5.48 1.25 -8.53
N PHE A 166 5.11 0.38 -7.58
CA PHE A 166 4.22 0.74 -6.48
C PHE A 166 4.84 1.78 -5.54
N PHE A 167 6.04 1.53 -5.03
CA PHE A 167 6.66 2.40 -4.04
C PHE A 167 7.21 3.71 -4.64
N SER A 168 7.72 3.69 -5.87
CA SER A 168 8.11 4.93 -6.58
C SER A 168 6.91 5.78 -7.02
N GLY A 169 5.74 5.16 -7.15
CA GLY A 169 4.48 5.82 -7.44
C GLY A 169 3.89 6.63 -6.28
N LEU A 170 4.46 6.53 -5.07
CA LEU A 170 4.03 7.29 -3.90
C LEU A 170 4.57 8.73 -3.99
N LYS A 171 3.67 9.68 -4.25
CA LYS A 171 4.01 11.09 -4.43
C LYS A 171 3.28 11.95 -3.42
N LEU A 172 4.03 12.52 -2.48
CA LEU A 172 3.50 13.52 -1.56
C LEU A 172 3.24 14.81 -2.32
N ARG A 173 2.07 15.40 -2.09
CA ARG A 173 1.66 16.68 -2.65
C ARG A 173 2.07 17.76 -1.68
N ALA A 174 2.62 18.86 -2.20
CA ALA A 174 3.07 19.96 -1.36
C ALA A 174 1.89 20.51 -0.54
N PRO A 175 2.15 20.98 0.70
CA PRO A 175 1.19 21.81 1.41
C PRO A 175 0.98 23.09 0.58
N THR A 176 -0.19 23.23 -0.04
CA THR A 176 -0.66 24.51 -0.59
C THR A 176 -1.07 25.46 0.52
#